data_AF-A0A1V0GVN4-F1
#
_entry.id   AF-A0A1V0GVN4-F1
#
_cell.length_a   1.000
_cell.length_b   1.000
_cell.length_c   1.000
_cell.angle_alpha   90.00
_cell.angle_beta   90.00
_cell.angle_gamma   90.00
#
_symmetry.space_group_name_H-M   'P 1'
#
loop_
_entity.id
_entity.type
_entity.pdbx_description
1 polymer ?
#
loop_
_entity_poly.entity_id
_entity_poly.type
_entity_poly.pdbx_seq_one_letter_code
_entity_poly.pdbx_strand_id
1 'polypeptide(L)' 'MRALRIIEVDASGNPIDGTELLAATPQAVDAGFMINEPVMLRYPDGRKVRSVEARVTRKGMAQAVRMMAQENGGIQ' A
#
# COMPACT_ATOMS: atom_id res chain seq x y z
N MET A 1 -2.49 -16.57 -13.43
CA MET A 1 -1.52 -15.52 -13.03
C MET A 1 -2.29 -14.22 -12.85
N ARG A 2 -2.18 -13.54 -11.70
CA ARG A 2 -2.83 -12.23 -11.51
C ARG A 2 -2.07 -11.19 -12.34
N ALA A 3 -2.79 -10.41 -13.15
CA ALA A 3 -2.18 -9.34 -13.92
C ALA A 3 -1.56 -8.29 -12.97
N LEU A 4 -0.38 -7.80 -13.30
CA LEU A 4 0.32 -6.77 -12.55
C LEU A 4 -0.46 -5.45 -12.71
N ARG A 5 -0.85 -4.81 -11.59
CA ARG A 5 -1.50 -3.50 -11.63
C ARG A 5 -0.54 -2.48 -12.27
N ILE A 6 -1.05 -1.70 -13.21
CA ILE A 6 -0.33 -0.57 -13.81
C ILE A 6 -0.80 0.71 -13.11
N ILE A 7 0.15 1.55 -12.72
CA ILE A 7 -0.08 2.87 -12.12
C ILE A 7 0.55 3.89 -13.07
N GLU A 8 -0.25 4.83 -13.54
CA GLU A 8 0.23 5.96 -14.32
C GLU A 8 0.92 6.96 -13.39
N VAL A 9 2.11 7.41 -13.78
CA VAL A 9 2.90 8.37 -13.00
C VAL A 9 3.29 9.58 -13.84
N ASP A 10 3.55 10.70 -13.19
CA ASP A 10 4.12 11.89 -13.82
C ASP A 10 5.61 11.68 -14.20
N ALA A 11 6.24 12.70 -14.79
CA ALA A 11 7.67 12.65 -15.15
C ALA A 11 8.61 12.45 -13.94
N SER A 12 8.15 12.79 -12.74
CA SER A 12 8.87 12.64 -11.48
C SER A 12 8.64 11.28 -10.80
N GLY A 13 7.70 10.48 -11.31
CA GLY A 13 7.34 9.16 -10.75
C GLY A 13 6.23 9.19 -9.71
N ASN A 14 5.52 10.31 -9.55
CA ASN A 14 4.38 10.41 -8.64
C ASN A 14 3.11 9.86 -9.30
N PRO A 15 2.32 9.02 -8.61
CA PRO A 15 1.04 8.54 -9.12
C PRO A 15 0.05 9.66 -9.42
N ILE A 16 -0.58 9.61 -10.59
CA ILE A 16 -1.60 10.60 -10.98
C ILE A 16 -3.00 10.27 -10.45
N ASP A 17 -3.22 9.01 -10.04
CA ASP A 17 -4.50 8.53 -9.49
C ASP A 17 -4.63 8.75 -7.97
N GLY A 18 -3.64 9.42 -7.36
CA GLY A 18 -3.59 9.67 -5.91
C GLY A 18 -3.16 8.45 -5.09
N THR A 19 -2.72 7.35 -5.72
CA THR A 19 -2.14 6.21 -5.00
C THR A 19 -0.86 6.63 -4.26
N GLU A 20 -0.64 6.07 -3.08
CA GLU A 20 0.64 6.19 -2.38
C GLU A 20 1.54 4.99 -2.68
N LEU A 21 2.70 5.24 -3.29
CA LEU A 21 3.73 4.22 -3.54
C LEU A 21 4.64 4.07 -2.31
N LEU A 22 4.11 3.49 -1.26
CA LEU A 22 4.86 3.16 -0.05
C LEU A 22 5.27 1.70 -0.04
N ALA A 23 6.36 1.39 0.66
CA ALA A 23 6.72 0.03 1.02
C ALA A 23 6.33 -0.22 2.48
N ALA A 24 5.66 -1.34 2.74
CA ALA A 24 5.38 -1.79 4.10
C ALA A 24 6.68 -2.15 4.80
N THR A 25 6.78 -1.81 6.09
CA THR A 25 7.94 -2.17 6.91
C THR A 25 8.03 -3.70 7.05
N PRO A 26 9.25 -4.26 7.20
CA PRO A 26 9.42 -5.69 7.40
C PRO A 26 8.56 -6.21 8.56
N GLN A 27 8.49 -5.47 9.67
CA GLN A 27 7.71 -5.84 10.84
C GLN A 27 6.20 -5.93 10.55
N ALA A 28 5.66 -5.01 9.76
CA ALA A 28 4.24 -5.03 9.38
C ALA A 28 3.91 -6.19 8.43
N VAL A 29 4.86 -6.55 7.55
CA VAL A 29 4.77 -7.69 6.64
C VAL A 29 4.85 -9.00 7.42
N ASP A 30 5.84 -9.15 8.32
CA ASP A 30 6.04 -10.34 9.15
C ASP A 30 4.86 -10.58 10.10
N ALA A 31 4.28 -9.51 10.65
CA ALA A 31 3.05 -9.59 11.45
C ALA A 31 1.81 -9.91 10.61
N GLY A 32 1.90 -9.88 9.28
CA GLY A 32 0.81 -10.12 8.33
C GLY A 32 -0.22 -8.99 8.29
N PHE A 33 0.13 -7.79 8.75
CA PHE A 33 -0.76 -6.63 8.74
C PHE A 33 -0.76 -5.91 7.40
N MET A 34 0.36 -5.96 6.68
CA MET A 34 0.48 -5.38 5.35
C MET A 34 1.17 -6.35 4.39
N ILE A 35 0.99 -6.13 3.10
CA ILE A 35 1.73 -6.80 2.03
C ILE A 35 2.30 -5.76 1.07
N ASN A 36 3.42 -6.08 0.43
CA ASN A 36 3.95 -5.32 -0.69
C ASN A 36 3.47 -5.97 -1.99
N GLU A 37 2.42 -5.41 -2.61
CA GLU A 37 1.94 -5.90 -3.90
C GLU A 37 2.84 -5.35 -5.02
N PRO A 38 3.33 -6.20 -5.94
CA PRO A 38 4.10 -5.72 -7.06
C PRO A 38 3.19 -4.91 -8.01
N VAL A 39 3.72 -3.81 -8.53
CA VAL A 39 3.05 -2.94 -9.50
C VAL A 39 4.00 -2.54 -10.63
N MET A 40 3.44 -2.03 -11.72
CA MET A 40 4.20 -1.42 -12.82
C MET A 40 3.86 0.06 -12.90
N LEU A 41 4.87 0.91 -12.85
CA LEU A 41 4.73 2.33 -13.12
C LEU A 41 4.86 2.56 -14.62
N ARG A 42 3.95 3.34 -15.21
CA ARG A 42 4.03 3.79 -16.60
C ARG A 42 4.21 5.30 -16.63
N TYR A 43 5.36 5.74 -17.13
CA TYR A 43 5.70 7.14 -17.30
C TYR A 43 5.10 7.70 -18.61
N PRO A 44 4.99 9.04 -18.75
CA PRO A 44 4.40 9.66 -19.93
C PRO A 44 5.17 9.38 -21.24
N ASP A 45 6.48 9.12 -21.14
CA ASP A 45 7.36 8.72 -22.25
C ASP A 45 7.19 7.23 -22.66
N GLY A 46 6.31 6.49 -21.99
CA GLY A 46 6.08 5.07 -22.21
C GLY A 46 7.04 4.14 -21.45
N ARG A 47 8.02 4.69 -20.72
CA ARG A 47 8.92 3.91 -19.86
C ARG A 47 8.13 3.17 -18.79
N LYS A 48 8.51 1.92 -18.54
CA LYS A 48 7.88 1.04 -17.55
C LYS A 48 8.88 0.63 -16.48
N VAL A 49 8.50 0.80 -15.22
CA VAL A 49 9.37 0.49 -14.06
C VAL A 49 8.61 -0.37 -13.06
N ARG A 50 9.23 -1.46 -12.59
CA ARG A 50 8.66 -2.29 -11.52
C ARG A 50 8.79 -1.57 -10.18
N SER A 51 7.72 -1.59 -9.40
CA SER A 51 7.69 -1.05 -8.05
C SER A 51 6.82 -1.93 -7.16
N VAL A 52 6.60 -1.48 -5.93
CA VAL A 52 5.67 -2.09 -4.97
C VAL A 52 4.73 -1.04 -4.39
N GLU A 53 3.55 -1.50 -3.98
CA GLU A 53 2.58 -0.73 -3.23
C GLU A 53 2.24 -1.49 -1.94
N ALA A 54 2.35 -0.81 -0.80
CA ALA A 54 1.93 -1.33 0.48
C ALA A 54 0.41 -1.40 0.55
N ARG A 55 -0.14 -2.56 0.92
CA ARG A 55 -1.57 -2.74 1.13
C ARG A 55 -1.86 -3.35 2.49
N VAL A 56 -2.82 -2.77 3.19
CA VAL A 56 -3.31 -3.29 4.47
C VAL A 56 -4.10 -4.57 4.22
N THR A 57 -3.79 -5.62 4.98
CA THR A 57 -4.53 -6.88 4.93
C THR A 57 -5.80 -6.78 5.78
N ARG A 58 -6.72 -7.74 5.63
CA ARG A 58 -7.88 -7.85 6.55
C ARG A 58 -7.45 -7.94 8.02
N LYS A 59 -6.34 -8.63 8.30
CA LYS A 59 -5.77 -8.74 9.66
C LYS A 59 -5.25 -7.39 10.14
N GLY A 60 -4.52 -6.66 9.29
CA GLY A 60 -4.04 -5.31 9.62
C GLY A 60 -5.18 -4.34 9.90
N MET A 61 -6.24 -4.37 9.08
CA MET A 61 -7.42 -3.54 9.28
C MET A 61 -8.14 -3.87 10.59
N ALA A 62 -8.32 -5.15 10.91
CA ALA A 62 -8.92 -5.56 12.18
C ALA A 62 -8.08 -5.11 13.40
N GLN A 63 -6.75 -5.13 13.29
CA GLN A 63 -5.87 -4.64 14.34
C GLN A 63 -5.97 -3.12 14.51
N ALA A 64 -6.00 -2.36 13.42
CA ALA A 64 -6.18 -0.91 13.45
C ALA A 64 -7.49 -0.51 14.14
N VAL A 65 -8.60 -1.20 13.80
CA VAL A 65 -9.91 -0.98 14.45
C VAL A 65 -9.85 -1.27 15.95
N ARG A 66 -9.16 -2.35 16.37
CA ARG A 66 -8.98 -2.67 17.79
C ARG A 66 -8.20 -1.60 18.54
N MET A 67 -7.12 -1.10 17.95
CA MET A 67 -6.32 -0.02 18.54
C MET A 67 -7.18 1.25 18.71
N MET A 68 -7.91 1.67 17.68
CA MET A 68 -8.81 2.81 17.75
C MET A 68 -9.93 2.64 18.79
N ALA A 69 -10.47 1.43 18.94
CA ALA A 69 -11.49 1.14 19.94
C ALA A 69 -10.92 1.17 21.37
N GLN A 70 -9.65 0.81 21.56
CA GLN A 70 -8.96 0.90 22.85
C GLN A 70 -8.58 2.36 23.19
N GLU A 71 -8.19 3.14 22.18
CA GLU A 71 -7.88 4.57 22.33
C GLU A 71 -9.14 5.40 22.66
N ASN A 72 -10.29 5.05 22.05
CA ASN A 72 -11.58 5.69 22.34
C ASN A 72 -12.35 5.01 23.48
N GLY A 73 -11.81 3.92 24.06
CA GLY A 73 -12.42 3.08 25.10
C GLY A 73 -12.20 3.57 26.53
N GLY A 74 -11.73 4.81 26.71
CA GLY A 74 -11.80 5.53 27.98
C GLY A 74 -13.18 6.14 28.25
N ILE A 75 -14.26 5.39 28.01
CA ILE A 75 -15.59 5.75 28.49
C ILE A 75 -16.01 4.64 29.46
N GLN A 76 -15.77 4.92 30.75
CA GLN A 76 -16.38 4.21 31.88
C GLN A 76 -17.89 4.45 31.88
#